data_AF-A0A1H2BRP6-F1
#
_entry.id   AF-A0A1H2BRP6-F1
#
_cell.length_a   1.000
_cell.length_b   1.000
_cell.length_c   1.000
_cell.angle_alpha   90.00
_cell.angle_beta   90.00
_cell.angle_gamma   90.00
#
_symmetry.space_group_name_H-M   'P 1'
#
loop_
_entity.id
_entity.type
_entity.pdbx_description
1 polymer ?
#
loop_
_entity_poly.entity_id
_entity_poly.type
_entity_poly.pdbx_seq_one_letter_code
_entity_poly.pdbx_strand_id
1 'polypeptide(L)'
;MTFRVEPESVDLYSRQLAELAQAVEAARSYANKWGTFSAHGKGILGMLHGKHGSFMTELNEVLERLSRSADASSMNLSASARYFERTDYQSATELDDSYPSVQRPITTAGS
;
A
#
# COMPACT_ATOMS: atom_id res chain seq x y z
N MET A 1 7.10 -14.46 24.91
CA MET A 1 6.57 -14.15 23.56
C MET A 1 7.66 -13.42 22.81
N THR A 2 8.09 -13.94 21.66
CA THR A 2 9.13 -13.32 20.83
C THR A 2 8.44 -12.62 19.67
N PHE A 3 8.64 -11.31 19.54
CA PHE A 3 8.17 -10.53 18.40
C PHE A 3 8.95 -10.98 17.15
N ARG A 4 8.22 -11.36 16.09
CA ARG A 4 8.79 -11.77 14.80
C ARG A 4 8.08 -10.99 13.70
N VAL A 5 8.86 -10.39 12.81
CA VAL A 5 8.39 -9.70 11.62
C VAL A 5 9.00 -10.37 10.42
N GLU A 6 8.18 -10.62 9.40
CA GLU A 6 8.64 -11.08 8.08
C GLU A 6 8.60 -9.87 7.14
N PRO A 7 9.73 -9.19 6.87
CA PRO A 7 9.73 -7.90 6.17
C PRO A 7 9.12 -7.98 4.78
N GLU A 8 9.34 -9.10 4.09
CA GLU A 8 8.75 -9.44 2.79
C GLU A 8 7.21 -9.44 2.81
N SER A 9 6.60 -9.95 3.88
CA SER A 9 5.14 -9.99 4.03
C SER A 9 4.59 -8.58 4.28
N VAL A 10 5.32 -7.77 5.04
CA VAL A 10 4.97 -6.36 5.30
C VAL A 10 5.07 -5.54 4.01
N ASP A 11 6.14 -5.72 3.22
CA ASP A 11 6.30 -5.03 1.94
C ASP A 11 5.23 -5.48 0.92
N LEU A 12 4.90 -6.77 0.86
CA LEU A 12 3.83 -7.27 0.01
C LEU A 12 2.48 -6.64 0.35
N TYR A 13 2.13 -6.55 1.63
CA TYR A 13 0.90 -5.89 2.05
C TYR A 13 0.93 -4.37 1.74
N SER A 14 2.09 -3.73 1.86
CA SER A 14 2.25 -2.33 1.45
C SER A 14 1.92 -2.11 -0.04
N ARG A 15 2.30 -3.04 -0.91
CA ARG A 15 2.00 -2.99 -2.35
C ARG A 15 0.52 -3.17 -2.62
N GLN A 16 -0.14 -4.09 -1.92
CA GLN A 16 -1.59 -4.28 -2.02
C GLN A 16 -2.37 -3.01 -1.63
N LEU A 17 -1.88 -2.26 -0.64
CA LEU A 17 -2.48 -0.97 -0.28
C LEU A 17 -2.27 0.10 -1.34
N ALA A 18 -1.10 0.12 -2.00
CA ALA A 18 -0.88 1.02 -3.14
C ALA A 18 -1.79 0.66 -4.33
N GLU A 19 -1.99 -0.62 -4.60
CA GLU A 19 -2.94 -1.10 -5.61
C GLU A 19 -4.38 -0.70 -5.26
N LEU A 20 -4.77 -0.82 -3.98
CA LEU A 20 -6.07 -0.37 -3.49
C LEU A 20 -6.26 1.13 -3.71
N ALA A 21 -5.28 1.97 -3.40
CA ALA A 21 -5.36 3.42 -3.63
C ALA A 21 -5.60 3.74 -5.11
N GLN A 22 -4.90 3.05 -6.02
CA GLN A 22 -5.11 3.18 -7.47
C GLN A 22 -6.51 2.73 -7.89
N ALA A 23 -6.99 1.61 -7.37
CA ALA A 23 -8.33 1.10 -7.66
C ALA A 23 -9.43 2.07 -7.17
N VAL A 24 -9.22 2.70 -6.02
CA VAL A 24 -10.13 3.70 -5.45
C VAL A 24 -10.17 4.97 -6.31
N GLU A 25 -9.02 5.44 -6.80
CA GLU A 25 -8.98 6.59 -7.70
C GLU A 25 -9.66 6.27 -9.05
N ALA A 26 -9.48 5.06 -9.58
CA ALA A 26 -10.18 4.60 -10.76
C ALA A 26 -11.71 4.55 -10.56
N ALA A 27 -12.16 4.05 -9.40
CA ALA A 27 -13.57 4.02 -9.03
C ALA A 27 -14.17 5.44 -8.91
N ARG A 28 -13.42 6.36 -8.30
CA ARG A 28 -13.79 7.77 -8.19
C ARG A 28 -13.92 8.44 -9.56
N SER A 29 -12.94 8.22 -10.44
CA SER A 29 -12.96 8.72 -11.81
C SER A 29 -14.16 8.18 -12.59
N TYR A 30 -14.45 6.88 -12.47
CA TYR A 30 -15.61 6.26 -13.07
C TYR A 30 -16.92 6.88 -12.55
N ALA A 31 -17.06 7.02 -11.23
CA ALA A 31 -18.23 7.60 -10.60
C ALA A 31 -18.45 9.05 -11.08
N ASN A 32 -17.40 9.88 -11.16
CA ASN A 32 -17.52 11.25 -11.64
C ASN A 32 -17.88 11.33 -13.14
N LYS A 33 -17.34 10.42 -13.95
CA LYS A 33 -17.62 10.36 -15.39
C LYS A 33 -19.06 9.95 -15.71
N TRP A 34 -19.59 8.97 -14.99
CA TRP A 34 -20.88 8.34 -15.33
C TRP A 34 -22.01 8.65 -14.34
N GLY A 35 -21.67 9.17 -13.17
CA GLY A 35 -22.60 9.51 -12.11
C GLY A 35 -23.11 10.94 -12.18
N THR A 36 -23.05 11.63 -13.31
CA THR A 36 -23.70 12.94 -13.48
C THR A 36 -25.03 12.77 -14.21
N PHE A 37 -26.12 13.24 -13.61
CA PHE A 37 -27.42 13.33 -14.26
C PHE A 37 -27.71 14.77 -14.67
N SER A 38 -28.28 14.98 -15.85
CA SER A 38 -28.68 16.31 -16.29
C SER A 38 -30.10 16.64 -15.82
N ALA A 39 -30.25 17.61 -14.92
CA ALA A 39 -31.55 18.10 -14.46
C ALA A 39 -32.18 19.06 -15.48
N HIS A 40 -32.79 18.54 -16.53
CA HIS A 40 -33.59 19.36 -17.46
C HIS A 40 -35.06 19.54 -17.03
N GLY A 41 -35.46 19.19 -15.79
CA GLY A 41 -36.87 19.20 -15.39
C GLY A 41 -37.14 19.78 -14.00
N LYS A 42 -38.03 20.78 -13.92
CA LYS A 42 -38.72 21.13 -12.67
C LYS A 42 -39.64 19.96 -12.26
N GLY A 43 -39.51 19.45 -11.03
CA GLY A 43 -40.29 18.31 -10.52
C GLY A 43 -39.45 17.33 -9.70
N ILE A 44 -39.93 16.09 -9.55
CA ILE A 44 -39.26 14.99 -8.81
C ILE A 44 -37.80 14.80 -9.27
N LEU A 45 -37.53 14.97 -10.57
CA LEU A 45 -36.18 14.87 -11.15
C LEU A 45 -35.22 15.95 -10.63
N GLY A 46 -35.70 17.17 -10.36
CA GLY A 46 -34.88 18.23 -9.74
C GLY A 46 -34.58 17.96 -8.27
N MET A 47 -35.54 17.40 -7.52
CA MET A 47 -35.31 16.98 -6.12
C MET A 47 -34.33 15.80 -6.04
N LEU A 48 -34.46 14.84 -6.97
CA LEU A 48 -33.55 13.71 -7.08
C LEU A 48 -32.15 14.16 -7.48
N HIS A 49 -32.03 15.13 -8.40
CA HIS A 49 -30.74 15.72 -8.78
C HIS A 49 -30.00 16.36 -7.59
N GLY A 50 -30.72 17.09 -6.73
CA GLY A 50 -30.14 17.65 -5.50
C GLY A 50 -29.58 16.58 -4.56
N LYS A 51 -30.39 15.55 -4.25
CA LYS A 51 -29.95 14.42 -3.39
C LYS A 51 -28.81 13.64 -4.02
N HIS A 52 -28.85 13.44 -5.33
CA HIS A 52 -27.81 12.76 -6.10
C HIS A 52 -26.49 13.54 -6.08
N GLY A 53 -26.54 14.88 -6.20
CA GLY A 53 -25.37 15.74 -6.06
C GLY A 53 -24.71 15.61 -4.69
N SER A 54 -25.50 15.69 -3.60
CA SER A 54 -24.98 15.49 -2.24
C SER A 54 -24.38 14.10 -2.06
N PHE A 55 -25.03 13.05 -2.56
CA PHE A 55 -24.50 11.68 -2.53
C PHE A 55 -23.17 11.56 -3.29
N MET A 56 -23.07 12.16 -4.48
CA MET A 56 -21.83 12.15 -5.26
C MET A 56 -20.70 12.90 -4.55
N THR A 57 -20.99 13.97 -3.83
CA THR A 57 -20.02 14.67 -2.98
C THR A 57 -19.53 13.78 -1.84
N GLU A 58 -20.44 13.18 -1.07
CA GLU A 58 -20.08 12.28 0.03
C GLU A 58 -19.29 11.06 -0.45
N LEU A 59 -19.69 10.46 -1.58
CA LEU A 59 -18.97 9.36 -2.22
C LEU A 59 -17.54 9.77 -2.58
N ASN A 60 -17.36 10.95 -3.18
CA ASN A 60 -16.05 11.47 -3.53
C ASN A 60 -15.17 11.67 -2.29
N GLU A 61 -15.71 12.22 -1.21
CA GLU A 61 -14.99 12.44 0.04
C GLU A 61 -14.54 11.12 0.69
N VAL A 62 -15.42 10.11 0.71
CA VAL A 62 -15.10 8.78 1.26
C VAL A 62 -14.00 8.11 0.44
N LEU A 63 -14.12 8.13 -0.90
CA LEU A 63 -13.11 7.54 -1.79
C LEU A 63 -11.77 8.27 -1.67
N GLU A 64 -11.77 9.59 -1.61
CA GLU A 64 -10.54 10.38 -1.42
C GLU A 64 -9.86 10.07 -0.08
N ARG A 65 -10.65 9.95 1.00
CA ARG A 65 -10.13 9.58 2.32
C ARG A 65 -9.56 8.17 2.33
N LEU A 66 -10.23 7.21 1.69
CA LEU A 66 -9.77 5.83 1.58
C LEU A 66 -8.45 5.75 0.81
N SER A 67 -8.37 6.42 -0.35
CA SER A 67 -7.15 6.49 -1.16
C SER A 67 -5.96 7.04 -0.36
N ARG A 68 -6.14 8.20 0.30
CA ARG A 68 -5.10 8.79 1.14
C ARG A 68 -4.65 7.89 2.29
N SER A 69 -5.60 7.21 2.94
CA SER A 69 -5.28 6.30 4.05
C SER A 69 -4.49 5.09 3.54
N ALA A 70 -4.89 4.52 2.41
CA ALA A 70 -4.20 3.38 1.80
C ALA A 70 -2.77 3.75 1.36
N ASP A 71 -2.60 4.91 0.70
CA ASP A 71 -1.28 5.43 0.30
C ASP A 71 -0.38 5.67 1.51
N ALA A 72 -0.88 6.35 2.55
CA ALA A 72 -0.10 6.61 3.75
C ALA A 72 0.30 5.31 4.47
N SER A 73 -0.62 4.35 4.57
CA SER A 73 -0.33 3.03 5.14
C SER A 73 0.69 2.26 4.30
N SER A 74 0.58 2.29 2.98
CA SER A 74 1.56 1.70 2.06
C SER A 74 2.96 2.26 2.29
N MET A 75 3.11 3.59 2.30
CA MET A 75 4.39 4.25 2.53
C MET A 75 5.01 3.87 3.88
N ASN A 76 4.21 3.89 4.94
CA ASN A 76 4.68 3.56 6.29
C ASN A 76 5.08 2.08 6.43
N LEU A 77 4.32 1.17 5.83
CA LEU A 77 4.62 -0.26 5.87
C LEU A 77 5.86 -0.59 5.03
N SER A 78 6.02 -0.02 3.84
CA SER A 78 7.23 -0.23 3.04
C SER A 78 8.47 0.34 3.74
N ALA A 79 8.36 1.52 4.39
CA ALA A 79 9.44 2.06 5.21
C ALA A 79 9.78 1.14 6.40
N SER A 80 8.78 0.56 7.04
CA SER A 80 8.96 -0.38 8.16
C SER A 80 9.63 -1.68 7.69
N ALA A 81 9.21 -2.24 6.56
CA ALA A 81 9.82 -3.42 5.97
C ALA A 81 11.31 -3.21 5.70
N ARG A 82 11.67 -2.10 5.03
CA ARG A 82 13.07 -1.73 4.79
C ARG A 82 13.88 -1.53 6.07
N TYR A 83 13.24 -0.99 7.11
CA TYR A 83 13.89 -0.83 8.41
C TYR A 83 14.25 -2.19 9.02
N PHE A 84 13.34 -3.16 8.98
CA PHE A 84 13.60 -4.51 9.49
C PHE A 84 14.63 -5.25 8.64
N GLU A 85 14.53 -5.23 7.30
CA GLU A 85 15.54 -5.84 6.41
C GLU A 85 16.95 -5.32 6.69
N ARG A 86 17.09 -4.00 6.86
CA ARG A 86 18.38 -3.39 7.16
C ARG A 86 18.91 -3.84 8.53
N THR A 87 18.04 -3.91 9.54
CA THR A 87 18.42 -4.32 10.89
C THR A 87 18.84 -5.79 10.93
N ASP A 88 18.11 -6.66 10.22
CA ASP A 88 18.44 -8.07 10.07
C ASP A 88 19.78 -8.25 9.35
N TYR A 89 20.01 -7.52 8.26
CA TYR A 89 21.28 -7.54 7.54
C TYR A 89 22.46 -7.06 8.40
N GLN A 90 22.28 -5.98 9.16
CA GLN A 90 23.30 -5.47 10.09
C GLN A 90 23.61 -6.50 11.17
N SER A 91 22.58 -7.10 11.77
CA SER A 91 22.73 -8.12 12.80
C SER A 91 23.44 -9.36 12.26
N ALA A 92 23.13 -9.78 11.02
CA ALA A 92 23.81 -10.88 10.34
C ALA A 92 25.29 -10.54 10.06
N THR A 93 25.58 -9.31 9.62
CA THR A 93 26.95 -8.86 9.36
C THR A 93 27.78 -8.83 10.65
N GLU A 94 27.25 -8.26 11.73
CA GLU A 94 27.92 -8.24 13.05
C GLU A 94 28.18 -9.66 13.58
N LEU A 95 27.24 -10.59 13.34
CA LEU A 95 27.40 -11.98 13.71
C LEU A 95 28.49 -12.66 12.87
N ASP A 96 28.50 -12.45 11.55
CA ASP A 96 29.51 -12.99 10.64
C ASP A 96 30.92 -12.47 11.01
N ASP A 97 31.03 -11.19 11.33
CA ASP A 97 32.28 -10.54 11.76
C ASP A 97 32.78 -11.06 13.13
N SER A 98 31.88 -11.57 13.97
CA SER A 98 32.24 -12.16 15.27
C SER A 98 32.89 -13.53 15.16
N TYR A 99 32.73 -14.22 14.02
CA TYR A 99 33.34 -15.53 13.81
C TYR A 99 34.83 -15.41 13.42
N PRO A 100 35.71 -16.25 13.97
CA PRO A 100 37.11 -16.25 13.59
C PRO A 100 37.27 -16.62 12.10
N SER A 101 38.23 -16.00 11.42
CA SER A 101 38.52 -16.26 10.02
C SER A 101 39.03 -17.69 9.82
N VAL A 102 38.16 -18.58 9.36
CA VAL A 102 38.52 -19.94 8.95
C VAL A 102 39.01 -19.93 7.50
N GLN A 103 40.25 -20.40 7.27
CA GLN A 103 40.70 -20.71 5.92
C GLN A 103 39.77 -21.77 5.32
N ARG A 104 39.05 -21.42 4.26
CA ARG A 104 38.27 -22.38 3.49
C ARG A 104 39.23 -23.45 2.93
N PRO A 105 38.98 -24.75 3.13
CA PRO A 105 39.81 -25.79 2.56
C PRO A 105 39.84 -25.64 1.03
N ILE A 106 41.00 -25.30 0.50
CA ILE A 106 41.27 -25.41 -0.94
C ILE A 106 41.17 -26.89 -1.26
N THR A 107 40.03 -27.30 -1.81
CA THR A 107 39.86 -28.66 -2.32
C THR A 107 40.60 -28.68 -3.66
N THR A 108 41.89 -29.00 -3.62
CA THR A 108 42.65 -29.39 -4.80
C THR A 108 42.03 -30.69 -5.32
N ALA A 109 41.06 -30.57 -6.23
CA ALA A 109 40.64 -31.68 -7.06
C ALA A 109 41.87 -32.18 -7.82
N GLY A 110 42.30 -33.39 -7.47
CA GLY A 110 43.49 -34.04 -7.98
C GLY A 110 43.50 -34.15 -9.51
N SER A 111 44.72 -34.09 -10.03
CA SER A 111 45.15 -34.21 -11.42
C SER A 111 44.75 -35.53 -12.08
#